data_AF-A0A2G8LMN0-F1
#
_entry.id   AF-A0A2G8LMN0-F1
#
_cell.length_a   1.000
_cell.length_b   1.000
_cell.length_c   1.000
_cell.angle_alpha   90.00
_cell.angle_beta   90.00
_cell.angle_gamma   90.00
#
_symmetry.space_group_name_H-M   'P 1'
#
loop_
_entity.id
_entity.type
_entity.pdbx_description
1 polymer ?
#
loop_
_entity_poly.entity_id
_entity_poly.type
_entity_poly.pdbx_seq_one_letter_code
_entity_poly.pdbx_strand_id
1 'polypeptide(L)'
;MHRISGPARLSGRIVRNYPVPVSAVINMSVHVTSNSAFSSAASVHLLPCTILSNGPAKVDVFFTSNTQEDEVGLVSAFRGRELRGQTVFIPDGYKGIVLQELNRPFTEDQDRNVRISAKFNEFTYWNLQTPPSSQDKVTSALQWANLSSVIHAPVSDDDQDNSPTSIEFSR
;
A
#
# COMPACT_ATOMS: atom_id res chain seq x y z
N MET A 1 -23.49 -56.29 -27.00
CA MET A 1 -23.32 -56.30 -25.53
C MET A 1 -21.92 -56.81 -25.23
N HIS A 2 -21.07 -56.02 -24.56
CA HIS A 2 -20.17 -56.43 -23.46
C HIS A 2 -19.23 -55.25 -23.12
N ARG A 3 -19.39 -54.73 -21.90
CA ARG A 3 -18.51 -53.76 -21.23
C ARG A 3 -17.32 -54.49 -20.60
N ILE A 4 -16.11 -53.95 -20.75
CA ILE A 4 -14.95 -54.18 -19.86
C ILE A 4 -14.03 -52.96 -20.07
N SER A 5 -13.89 -51.95 -19.19
CA SER A 5 -13.51 -51.86 -17.76
C SER A 5 -12.01 -52.05 -17.47
N GLY A 6 -11.26 -50.92 -17.50
CA GLY A 6 -10.07 -50.60 -16.66
C GLY A 6 -8.73 -51.31 -16.96
N PRO A 7 -7.56 -50.79 -16.48
CA PRO A 7 -7.39 -49.73 -15.47
C PRO A 7 -6.64 -48.46 -15.96
N ALA A 8 -6.97 -47.33 -15.32
CA ALA A 8 -6.23 -46.08 -15.45
C ALA A 8 -4.93 -46.13 -14.64
N ARG A 9 -3.79 -45.85 -15.29
CA ARG A 9 -2.47 -45.80 -14.69
C ARG A 9 -2.32 -44.45 -13.95
N LEU A 10 -2.30 -44.49 -12.63
CA LEU A 10 -1.97 -43.33 -11.79
C LEU A 10 -0.49 -42.96 -12.02
N SER A 11 -0.25 -41.90 -12.79
CA SER A 11 1.08 -41.30 -12.89
C SER A 11 1.30 -40.45 -11.64
N GLY A 12 2.19 -40.92 -10.76
CA GLY A 12 2.56 -40.25 -9.53
C GLY A 12 3.09 -38.85 -9.80
N ARG A 13 2.38 -37.84 -9.27
CA ARG A 13 2.82 -36.45 -9.28
C ARG A 13 3.84 -36.28 -8.15
N ILE A 14 5.12 -36.28 -8.50
CA ILE A 14 6.21 -35.93 -7.58
C ILE A 14 5.98 -34.47 -7.15
N VAL A 15 5.54 -34.28 -5.91
CA VAL A 15 5.51 -32.99 -5.24
C VAL A 15 6.96 -32.64 -4.91
N ARG A 16 7.61 -31.81 -5.73
CA ARG A 16 8.92 -31.26 -5.37
C ARG A 16 8.68 -30.29 -4.22
N ASN A 17 9.04 -30.72 -3.02
CA ASN A 17 9.08 -29.88 -1.84
C ASN A 17 10.24 -28.90 -2.02
N TYR A 18 9.95 -27.68 -2.50
CA TYR A 18 10.95 -26.61 -2.48
C TYR A 18 11.01 -26.10 -1.03
N PRO A 19 12.15 -26.22 -0.32
CA PRO A 19 12.28 -25.62 0.99
C PRO A 19 12.08 -24.11 0.83
N VAL A 20 11.11 -23.55 1.54
CA VAL A 20 10.97 -22.11 1.74
C VAL A 20 12.21 -21.67 2.54
N PRO A 21 13.15 -20.89 1.95
CA PRO A 21 14.33 -20.46 2.68
C PRO A 21 13.89 -19.53 3.82
N VAL A 22 14.34 -19.89 5.02
CA VAL A 22 14.06 -19.19 6.27
C VAL A 22 14.90 -17.91 6.26
N SER A 23 14.23 -16.77 6.13
CA SER A 23 14.77 -15.41 6.36
C SER A 23 15.95 -14.99 5.46
N ALA A 24 15.66 -14.67 4.20
CA ALA A 24 16.56 -13.84 3.40
C ALA A 24 16.44 -12.38 3.90
N VAL A 25 17.46 -11.88 4.59
CA VAL A 25 17.61 -10.43 4.82
C VAL A 25 18.10 -9.83 3.51
N ILE A 26 17.16 -9.35 2.70
CA ILE A 26 17.48 -8.67 1.44
C ILE A 26 18.03 -7.30 1.78
N ASN A 27 19.33 -7.08 1.55
CA ASN A 27 19.88 -5.73 1.52
C ASN A 27 19.25 -4.99 0.33
N MET A 28 18.35 -4.05 0.61
CA MET A 28 17.66 -3.25 -0.40
C MET A 28 18.28 -1.86 -0.45
N SER A 29 19.19 -1.63 -1.40
CA SER A 29 19.72 -0.31 -1.75
C SER A 29 18.74 0.38 -2.71
N VAL A 30 17.85 1.23 -2.18
CA VAL A 30 16.91 2.00 -3.01
C VAL A 30 17.60 3.27 -3.51
N HIS A 31 18.10 3.24 -4.75
CA HIS A 31 18.59 4.43 -5.43
C HIS A 31 17.44 5.17 -6.12
N VAL A 32 16.87 6.16 -5.43
CA VAL A 32 15.88 7.06 -6.05
C VAL A 32 16.62 8.02 -6.97
N THR A 33 16.71 7.67 -8.25
CA THR A 33 17.20 8.61 -9.27
C THR A 33 16.11 9.62 -9.56
N SER A 34 16.28 10.85 -9.09
CA SER A 34 15.41 11.98 -9.37
C SER A 34 15.58 12.42 -10.82
N ASN A 35 15.06 11.63 -11.76
CA ASN A 35 14.93 12.09 -13.14
C ASN A 35 13.70 13.02 -13.19
N SER A 36 13.93 14.33 -13.34
CA SER A 36 12.94 15.41 -13.25
C SER A 36 11.86 15.39 -14.35
N ALA A 37 11.85 14.38 -15.24
CA ALA A 37 11.01 14.34 -16.43
C ALA A 37 9.64 13.64 -16.26
N PHE A 38 9.34 13.01 -15.12
CA PHE A 38 8.06 12.32 -14.91
C PHE A 38 7.14 13.12 -13.98
N SER A 39 6.32 13.99 -14.57
CA SER A 39 5.39 14.89 -13.87
C SER A 39 3.92 14.50 -14.00
N SER A 40 3.58 13.30 -14.49
CA SER A 40 2.17 12.91 -14.61
C SER A 40 1.58 12.67 -13.22
N ALA A 41 0.58 13.47 -12.87
CA ALA A 41 -0.28 13.18 -11.73
C ALA A 41 -1.00 11.85 -11.98
N ALA A 42 -0.98 10.95 -10.99
CA ALA A 42 -1.72 9.70 -11.06
C ALA A 42 -3.07 9.82 -10.33
N SER A 43 -4.13 9.33 -10.96
CA SER A 43 -5.37 9.00 -10.26
C SER A 43 -5.19 7.64 -9.56
N VAL A 44 -5.37 7.61 -8.24
CA VAL A 44 -5.15 6.41 -7.42
C VAL A 44 -6.45 6.04 -6.71
N HIS A 45 -6.82 4.76 -6.77
CA HIS A 45 -8.00 4.23 -6.08
C HIS A 45 -7.60 3.05 -5.19
N LEU A 46 -8.00 3.10 -3.92
CA LEU A 46 -7.87 1.99 -2.97
C LEU A 46 -9.20 1.26 -2.86
N LEU A 47 -9.29 0.08 -3.46
CA LEU A 47 -10.51 -0.74 -3.49
C LEU A 47 -10.60 -1.66 -2.26
N PRO A 48 -11.82 -1.99 -1.78
CA PRO A 48 -12.04 -2.90 -0.65
C PRO A 48 -11.98 -4.37 -1.08
N CYS A 49 -11.05 -4.72 -1.97
CA CYS A 49 -10.86 -6.07 -2.49
C CYS A 49 -9.44 -6.28 -3.02
N THR A 50 -9.04 -7.55 -3.07
CA THR A 50 -7.77 -7.96 -3.68
C THR A 50 -8.01 -8.36 -5.13
N ILE A 51 -7.28 -7.73 -6.05
CA ILE A 51 -7.22 -8.14 -7.46
C ILE A 51 -5.95 -8.97 -7.65
N LEU A 52 -6.10 -10.24 -8.05
CA LEU A 52 -4.97 -11.16 -8.20
C LEU A 52 -4.14 -10.92 -9.48
N SER A 53 -4.65 -10.09 -10.40
CA SER A 53 -3.94 -9.71 -11.61
C SER A 53 -3.20 -8.39 -11.39
N ASN A 54 -1.94 -8.34 -11.81
CA ASN A 54 -1.14 -7.11 -11.86
C ASN A 54 -0.81 -6.79 -13.33
N GLY A 55 -1.31 -5.66 -13.83
CA GLY A 55 -1.11 -5.23 -15.22
C GLY A 55 -2.03 -4.08 -15.61
N PRO A 56 -1.97 -3.63 -16.89
CA PRO A 56 -2.80 -2.55 -17.38
C PRO A 56 -4.30 -2.87 -17.27
N ALA A 57 -5.10 -1.87 -16.91
CA ALA A 57 -6.56 -1.95 -16.86
C ALA A 57 -7.18 -0.70 -17.46
N LYS A 58 -8.34 -0.84 -18.12
CA LYS A 58 -9.08 0.27 -18.72
C LYS A 58 -9.94 0.98 -17.66
N VAL A 59 -9.30 1.53 -16.63
CA VAL A 59 -9.98 2.14 -15.46
C VAL A 59 -10.87 3.30 -15.89
N ASP A 60 -10.39 4.18 -16.77
CA ASP A 60 -11.16 5.35 -17.22
C ASP A 60 -12.46 4.98 -17.93
N VAL A 61 -12.44 3.87 -18.69
CA VAL A 61 -13.58 3.42 -19.48
C VAL A 61 -14.64 2.73 -18.63
N PHE A 62 -14.24 1.94 -17.64
CA PHE A 62 -15.16 1.07 -16.89
C PHE A 62 -15.44 1.52 -15.46
N PHE A 63 -14.54 2.27 -14.83
CA PHE A 63 -14.64 2.63 -13.42
C PHE A 63 -14.83 4.13 -13.25
N THR A 64 -13.92 4.96 -13.79
CA THR A 64 -14.00 6.42 -13.66
C THR A 64 -15.27 6.99 -14.31
N SER A 65 -15.61 6.54 -15.52
CA SER A 65 -16.82 6.95 -16.25
C SER A 65 -18.13 6.64 -15.53
N ASN A 66 -18.16 5.61 -14.69
CA ASN A 66 -19.33 5.18 -13.93
C ASN A 66 -19.34 5.71 -12.49
N THR A 67 -18.31 6.47 -12.11
CA THR A 67 -18.24 7.09 -10.79
C THR A 67 -19.10 8.35 -10.78
N GLN A 68 -19.98 8.43 -9.80
CA GLN A 68 -20.89 9.55 -9.57
C GLN A 68 -20.60 10.16 -8.20
N GLU A 69 -21.08 11.38 -7.99
CA GLU A 69 -21.00 12.07 -6.71
C GLU A 69 -22.43 12.33 -6.20
N ASP A 70 -22.67 12.05 -4.93
CA ASP A 70 -23.90 12.34 -4.22
C ASP A 70 -23.63 13.20 -2.97
N GLU A 71 -24.65 13.42 -2.13
CA GLU A 71 -24.51 14.25 -0.92
C GLU A 71 -23.51 13.70 0.11
N VAL A 72 -23.23 12.39 0.07
CA VAL A 72 -22.37 11.70 1.04
C VAL A 72 -20.94 11.54 0.52
N GLY A 73 -20.78 11.39 -0.80
CA GLY A 73 -19.48 11.32 -1.44
C GLY A 73 -19.55 10.64 -2.80
N LEU A 74 -18.53 9.84 -3.12
CA LEU A 74 -18.43 9.16 -4.40
C LEU A 74 -19.17 7.82 -4.38
N VAL A 75 -19.85 7.48 -5.46
CA VAL A 75 -20.53 6.20 -5.66
C VAL A 75 -20.06 5.58 -6.95
N SER A 76 -19.70 4.31 -6.91
CA SER A 76 -19.32 3.54 -8.09
C SER A 76 -19.70 2.08 -7.92
N ALA A 77 -19.44 1.24 -8.92
CA ALA A 77 -19.63 -0.19 -8.82
C ALA A 77 -18.43 -0.95 -9.38
N PHE A 78 -18.02 -1.99 -8.66
CA PHE A 78 -16.98 -2.90 -9.13
C PHE A 78 -17.50 -4.33 -9.06
N ARG A 79 -17.48 -5.02 -10.21
CA ARG A 79 -18.00 -6.40 -10.35
C ARG A 79 -19.46 -6.56 -9.87
N GLY A 80 -20.29 -5.55 -10.14
CA GLY A 80 -21.71 -5.54 -9.76
C GLY A 80 -21.98 -5.26 -8.28
N ARG A 81 -20.97 -4.84 -7.51
CA ARG A 81 -21.12 -4.44 -6.10
C ARG A 81 -20.93 -2.94 -5.98
N GLU A 82 -21.88 -2.27 -5.35
CA GLU A 82 -21.75 -0.83 -5.07
C GLU A 82 -20.61 -0.55 -4.08
N LEU A 83 -19.87 0.51 -4.38
CA LEU A 83 -18.79 1.05 -3.60
C LEU A 83 -19.15 2.49 -3.21
N ARG A 84 -18.81 2.84 -1.97
CA ARG A 84 -18.91 4.21 -1.45
C ARG A 84 -17.50 4.74 -1.24
N GLY A 85 -17.20 5.90 -1.78
CA GLY A 85 -15.86 6.44 -1.87
C GLY A 85 -15.75 7.85 -1.31
N GLN A 86 -14.54 8.19 -0.90
CA GLN A 86 -14.19 9.54 -0.46
C GLN A 86 -12.78 9.87 -0.95
N THR A 87 -12.57 11.13 -1.36
CA THR A 87 -11.24 11.64 -1.64
C THR A 87 -10.47 11.81 -0.34
N VAL A 88 -9.30 11.19 -0.26
CA VAL A 88 -8.40 11.25 0.88
C VAL A 88 -7.14 11.99 0.46
N PHE A 89 -6.82 13.06 1.18
CA PHE A 89 -5.64 13.87 0.94
C PHE A 89 -4.43 13.29 1.67
N ILE A 90 -3.26 13.41 1.03
CA ILE A 90 -1.99 13.11 1.67
C ILE A 90 -1.70 14.20 2.72
N PRO A 91 -1.24 13.84 3.94
CA PRO A 91 -0.93 14.80 4.99
C PRO A 91 0.05 15.89 4.55
N ASP A 92 -0.07 17.08 5.14
CA ASP A 92 0.81 18.21 4.84
C ASP A 92 2.28 17.88 5.09
N GLY A 93 3.15 18.34 4.20
CA GLY A 93 4.57 17.99 4.21
C GLY A 93 4.91 16.64 3.57
N TYR A 94 3.91 15.84 3.18
CA TYR A 94 4.10 14.55 2.51
C TYR A 94 3.67 14.59 1.03
N LYS A 95 4.15 13.61 0.26
CA LYS A 95 3.77 13.38 -1.14
C LYS A 95 3.55 11.90 -1.39
N GLY A 96 2.49 11.56 -2.11
CA GLY A 96 2.30 10.24 -2.67
C GLY A 96 3.20 10.04 -3.88
N ILE A 97 3.94 8.92 -3.90
CA ILE A 97 4.79 8.52 -5.03
C ILE A 97 4.47 7.10 -5.44
N VAL A 98 4.44 6.85 -6.75
CA VAL A 98 4.38 5.51 -7.32
C VAL A 98 5.79 5.15 -7.77
N LEU A 99 6.30 4.04 -7.25
CA LEU A 99 7.62 3.52 -7.62
C LEU A 99 7.45 2.37 -8.61
N GLN A 100 8.25 2.38 -9.67
CA GLN A 100 8.34 1.30 -10.63
C GLN A 100 9.75 0.71 -10.62
N GLU A 101 9.82 -0.60 -10.41
CA GLU A 101 11.07 -1.36 -10.57
C GLU A 101 11.45 -1.40 -12.06
N LEU A 102 12.69 -1.01 -12.36
CA LEU A 102 13.20 -0.92 -13.73
C LEU A 102 13.67 -2.28 -14.23
N ASN A 103 14.49 -2.94 -13.43
CA ASN A 103 15.05 -4.24 -13.71
C ASN A 103 14.81 -5.12 -12.49
N ARG A 104 14.13 -6.25 -12.69
CA ARG A 104 14.05 -7.27 -11.65
C ARG A 104 15.43 -7.93 -11.55
N PRO A 105 16.11 -7.91 -10.38
CA PRO A 105 17.40 -8.55 -10.24
C PRO A 105 17.29 -10.05 -10.52
N PHE A 106 18.29 -10.62 -11.18
CA PHE A 106 18.35 -12.05 -11.47
C PHE A 106 18.91 -12.86 -10.30
N THR A 107 19.67 -12.23 -9.40
CA THR A 107 20.30 -12.81 -8.22
C THR A 107 20.10 -11.91 -7.00
N GLU A 108 20.18 -12.47 -5.79
CA GLU A 108 19.93 -11.75 -4.53
C GLU A 108 20.97 -10.64 -4.25
N ASP A 109 22.18 -10.76 -4.81
CA ASP A 109 23.29 -9.80 -4.62
C ASP A 109 23.21 -8.57 -5.55
N GLN A 110 22.20 -8.47 -6.42
CA GLN A 110 22.05 -7.35 -7.36
C GLN A 110 21.22 -6.21 -6.77
N ASP A 111 21.71 -4.98 -6.94
CA ASP A 111 20.99 -3.77 -6.53
C ASP A 111 19.64 -3.63 -7.24
N ARG A 112 18.59 -3.37 -6.46
CA ARG A 112 17.24 -3.12 -6.96
C ARG A 112 17.09 -1.67 -7.37
N ASN A 113 16.94 -1.46 -8.67
CA ASN A 113 16.76 -0.11 -9.22
C ASN A 113 15.26 0.19 -9.40
N VAL A 114 14.77 1.17 -8.66
CA VAL A 114 13.41 1.70 -8.78
C VAL A 114 13.44 3.15 -9.21
N ARG A 115 12.42 3.58 -9.94
CA ARG A 115 12.22 4.98 -10.30
C ARG A 115 10.85 5.47 -9.87
N ILE A 116 10.71 6.78 -9.72
CA ILE A 116 9.39 7.40 -9.57
C ILE A 116 8.69 7.35 -10.94
N SER A 117 7.54 6.68 -11.01
CA SER A 117 6.72 6.61 -12.21
C SER A 117 5.60 7.66 -12.20
N ALA A 118 5.07 8.01 -11.02
CA ALA A 118 4.04 9.04 -10.87
C ALA A 118 4.05 9.65 -9.46
N LYS A 119 3.35 10.78 -9.33
CA LYS A 119 3.11 11.46 -8.05
C LYS A 119 1.62 11.70 -7.86
N PHE A 120 1.16 11.77 -6.62
CA PHE A 120 -0.22 12.10 -6.27
C PHE A 120 -0.27 12.84 -4.92
N ASN A 121 -1.26 13.73 -4.77
CA ASN A 121 -1.51 14.47 -3.52
C ASN A 121 -2.79 13.99 -2.83
N GLU A 122 -3.56 13.16 -3.51
CA GLU A 122 -4.83 12.60 -3.06
C GLU A 122 -5.05 11.25 -3.73
N PHE A 123 -5.91 10.44 -3.12
CA PHE A 123 -6.39 9.19 -3.70
C PHE A 123 -7.84 8.98 -3.29
N THR A 124 -8.60 8.18 -4.04
CA THR A 124 -9.95 7.78 -3.62
C THR A 124 -9.89 6.51 -2.79
N TYR A 125 -10.40 6.56 -1.58
CA TYR A 125 -10.61 5.38 -0.75
C TYR A 125 -12.05 4.89 -0.93
N TRP A 126 -12.22 3.59 -1.17
CA TRP A 126 -13.52 2.96 -1.39
C TRP A 126 -13.83 1.92 -0.32
N ASN A 127 -15.01 2.03 0.28
CA ASN A 127 -15.63 1.00 1.11
C ASN A 127 -16.75 0.29 0.35
N LEU A 128 -17.13 -0.88 0.86
CA LEU A 128 -18.22 -1.68 0.32
C LEU A 128 -19.55 -1.24 0.97
N GLN A 129 -20.48 -0.71 0.17
CA GLN A 129 -21.85 -0.29 0.55
C GLN A 129 -21.98 0.81 1.62
N THR A 130 -20.95 1.03 2.43
CA THR A 130 -20.93 1.97 3.56
C THR A 130 -19.93 3.08 3.27
N PRO A 131 -20.26 4.35 3.54
CA PRO A 131 -19.31 5.44 3.36
C PRO A 131 -18.02 5.23 4.17
N PRO A 132 -16.86 5.67 3.65
CA PRO A 132 -15.67 5.84 4.46
C PRO A 132 -15.92 6.63 5.74
N SER A 133 -15.20 6.28 6.80
CA SER A 133 -15.32 6.88 8.11
C SER A 133 -13.95 7.10 8.78
N SER A 134 -13.95 7.84 9.89
CA SER A 134 -12.74 8.07 10.69
C SER A 134 -12.21 6.79 11.36
N GLN A 135 -13.02 5.74 11.46
CA GLN A 135 -12.64 4.45 12.06
C GLN A 135 -11.91 3.54 11.08
N ASP A 136 -11.86 3.90 9.80
CA ASP A 136 -11.14 3.11 8.80
C ASP A 136 -9.63 3.13 9.05
N LYS A 137 -9.00 1.96 8.93
CA LYS A 137 -7.57 1.78 9.20
C LYS A 137 -6.68 2.68 8.33
N VAL A 138 -7.11 2.98 7.10
CA VAL A 138 -6.37 3.87 6.20
C VAL A 138 -6.26 5.29 6.77
N THR A 139 -7.35 5.79 7.36
CA THR A 139 -7.40 7.11 8.00
C THR A 139 -6.46 7.15 9.19
N SER A 140 -6.50 6.12 10.04
CA SER A 140 -5.58 5.98 11.18
C SER A 140 -4.11 5.88 10.73
N ALA A 141 -3.83 5.16 9.63
CA ALA A 141 -2.49 5.03 9.09
C ALA A 141 -1.93 6.37 8.57
N LEU A 142 -2.76 7.23 7.98
CA LEU A 142 -2.33 8.56 7.56
C LEU A 142 -2.09 9.51 8.74
N GLN A 143 -2.88 9.40 9.80
CA GLN A 143 -2.65 10.18 11.03
C GLN A 143 -1.30 9.90 11.69
N TRP A 144 -0.75 8.70 11.49
CA TRP A 144 0.58 8.34 12.00
C TRP A 144 1.68 9.29 11.50
N ALA A 145 1.55 9.83 10.29
CA ALA A 145 2.52 10.78 9.74
C ALA A 145 2.72 11.99 10.68
N ASN A 146 1.60 12.57 11.15
CA ASN A 146 1.62 13.71 12.08
C ASN A 146 2.14 13.32 13.47
N LEU A 147 1.80 12.12 13.95
CA LEU A 147 2.28 11.66 15.25
C LEU A 147 3.79 11.37 15.25
N SER A 148 4.28 10.76 14.17
CA SER A 148 5.70 10.41 14.03
C SER A 148 6.61 11.63 13.97
N SER A 149 6.15 12.75 13.41
CA SER A 149 6.96 13.97 13.32
C SER A 149 7.21 14.60 14.70
N VAL A 150 6.25 14.46 15.62
CA VAL A 150 6.38 14.93 17.01
C VAL A 150 7.26 13.98 17.82
N ILE A 151 7.03 12.66 17.72
CA ILE A 151 7.81 11.66 18.48
C ILE A 151 9.29 11.69 18.12
N HIS A 152 9.61 11.95 16.84
CA HIS A 152 10.97 11.99 16.34
C HIS A 152 11.55 13.41 16.23
N ALA A 153 10.87 14.42 16.79
CA ALA A 153 11.41 15.76 16.86
C ALA A 153 12.72 15.76 17.67
N PRO A 154 13.74 16.53 17.25
CA PRO A 154 14.97 16.65 18.03
C PRO A 154 14.66 17.21 19.42
N VAL A 155 15.29 16.66 20.45
CA VAL A 155 15.18 17.17 21.82
C VAL A 155 16.00 18.44 21.92
N SER A 156 15.41 19.52 22.41
CA SER A 156 16.12 20.75 22.76
C SER A 156 16.99 20.53 23.99
N ASP A 157 18.22 21.05 23.98
CA ASP A 157 19.12 20.98 25.13
C ASP A 157 18.58 21.77 26.35
N ASP A 158 17.59 22.65 26.14
CA ASP A 158 16.93 23.44 27.19
C ASP A 158 15.99 22.60 28.10
N ASP A 159 15.67 21.34 27.73
CA ASP A 159 14.78 20.46 28.51
C ASP A 159 15.52 19.60 29.55
N GLN A 160 16.83 19.80 29.75
CA GLN A 160 17.65 19.03 30.70
C GLN A 160 17.56 19.49 32.17
N ASP A 161 16.81 20.53 32.50
CA ASP A 161 16.73 21.05 33.89
C ASP A 161 15.37 20.81 34.57
N ASN A 162 14.86 19.59 34.50
CA ASN A 162 13.80 19.15 35.41
C ASN A 162 14.20 17.83 36.09
N SER A 163 15.31 17.88 36.82
CA SER A 163 15.56 16.89 37.87
C SER A 163 14.58 17.17 39.03
N PRO A 164 13.79 16.18 39.49
CA PRO A 164 13.00 16.37 40.70
C PRO A 164 13.97 16.61 41.85
N THR A 165 13.88 17.80 42.43
CA THR A 165 14.62 18.21 43.62
C THR A 165 14.43 17.13 44.68
N SER A 166 15.54 16.62 45.22
CA SER A 166 15.54 15.58 46.24
C SER A 166 14.56 15.94 47.36
N ILE A 167 13.54 15.10 47.58
CA ILE A 167 12.67 15.21 48.75
C ILE A 167 13.52 14.78 49.95
N GLU A 168 14.03 15.77 50.68
CA GLU A 168 14.75 15.57 51.93
C GLU A 168 13.73 15.20 53.02
N PHE A 169 13.70 13.91 53.40
CA PHE A 169 12.94 13.47 54.58
C PHE A 169 13.72 13.86 55.84
N SER A 170 13.33 14.98 56.47
CA SER A 170 13.78 15.31 57.82
C SER A 170 13.22 14.28 58.82
N ARG A 171 14.12 13.72 59.64
CA ARG A 171 13.81 12.89 60.80
C ARG A 171 13.21 13.71 61.94
#